data_AF-A0A916THZ1-F1
#
_entry.id   AF-A0A916THZ1-F1
#
_cell.length_a   1.000
_cell.length_b   1.000
_cell.length_c   1.000
_cell.angle_alpha   90.00
_cell.angle_beta   90.00
_cell.angle_gamma   90.00
#
_symmetry.space_group_name_H-M   'P 1'
#
loop_
_entity.id
_entity.type
_entity.pdbx_description
1 polymer ?
#
loop_
_entity_poly.entity_id
_entity_poly.type
_entity_poly.pdbx_seq_one_letter_code
_entity_poly.pdbx_strand_id
1 'polypeptide(L)'
;MLTAAKKAFYRARGYVRGHVGGDPFRLDPYHSKFWKKAERGAWEPETFEVLEAHLSKERDYIDIGAWIGPTVLFAANRARHVWCFEPDPDAFRALTRNLSLNGIGNVSALPVALSNTAGVARMASFRGGRGDSMTSLLKANAADAVDVATLGWNDFAGQTNLSAVSLVKMDIEGAEFFLLPTLLEWLQAHRPAFYLSTHAPYLAEDVRREKMGEVARLLAFYPRVTDSRTGRTGFHLLTEPEALTGFQSFVFHSA
;
A
#
# COMPACT_ATOMS: atom_id res chain seq x y z
N MET A 1 12.64 10.03 30.33
CA MET A 1 11.77 11.14 30.79
C MET A 1 11.48 12.17 29.69
N LEU A 2 12.49 12.71 28.97
CA LEU A 2 12.30 13.68 27.88
C LEU A 2 11.40 13.21 26.71
N THR A 3 11.40 11.91 26.37
CA THR A 3 10.61 11.37 25.25
C THR A 3 9.10 11.36 25.52
N ALA A 4 8.68 11.12 26.77
CA ALA A 4 7.27 11.13 27.15
C ALA A 4 6.71 12.55 27.12
N ALA A 5 7.45 13.52 27.68
CA ALA A 5 7.09 14.94 27.63
C ALA A 5 7.00 15.46 26.18
N LYS A 6 7.94 15.10 25.31
CA LYS A 6 7.88 15.46 23.87
C LYS A 6 6.63 14.90 23.18
N LYS A 7 6.26 13.65 23.45
CA LYS A 7 5.03 13.05 22.90
C LYS A 7 3.77 13.73 23.43
N ALA A 8 3.73 14.06 24.72
CA ALA A 8 2.62 14.81 25.31
C ALA A 8 2.45 16.17 24.63
N PHE A 9 3.56 16.87 24.39
CA PHE A 9 3.57 18.13 23.65
C PHE A 9 3.06 17.98 22.20
N TYR A 10 3.51 16.97 21.45
CA TYR A 10 3.00 16.72 20.08
C TYR A 10 1.50 16.46 20.07
N ARG A 11 0.98 15.70 21.04
CA ARG A 11 -0.46 15.43 21.16
C ARG A 11 -1.24 16.70 21.49
N ALA A 12 -0.76 17.52 22.42
CA ALA A 12 -1.38 18.80 22.76
C ALA A 12 -1.38 19.78 21.56
N ARG A 13 -0.29 19.80 20.78
CA ARG A 13 -0.18 20.58 19.54
C ARG A 13 -1.07 20.04 18.41
N GLY A 14 -1.48 18.77 18.47
CA GLY A 14 -2.28 18.09 17.47
C GLY A 14 -1.50 17.52 16.27
N TYR A 15 -0.21 17.84 16.14
CA TYR A 15 0.67 17.34 15.08
C TYR A 15 2.16 17.32 15.47
N VAL A 16 2.94 16.54 14.72
CA VAL A 16 4.41 16.61 14.66
C VAL A 16 4.82 17.14 13.29
N ARG A 17 5.89 17.93 13.21
CA ARG A 17 6.49 18.31 11.92
C ARG A 17 7.52 17.25 11.54
N GLY A 18 7.54 16.85 10.29
CA GLY A 18 8.54 15.93 9.73
C GLY A 18 8.52 15.95 8.21
N HIS A 19 9.36 15.12 7.60
CA HIS A 19 9.44 14.99 6.16
C HIS A 19 9.04 13.59 5.71
N VAL A 20 8.38 13.49 4.55
CA VAL A 20 8.02 12.23 3.89
C VAL A 20 8.52 12.31 2.45
N GLY A 21 9.43 11.42 2.06
CA GLY A 21 10.12 11.49 0.77
C GLY A 21 10.78 12.85 0.48
N GLY A 22 11.30 13.51 1.51
CA GLY A 22 11.93 14.84 1.42
C GLY A 22 10.98 16.03 1.53
N ASP A 23 9.67 15.85 1.40
CA ASP A 23 8.71 16.94 1.48
C ASP A 23 8.25 17.21 2.92
N PRO A 24 8.08 18.47 3.34
CA PRO A 24 7.66 18.82 4.69
C PRO A 24 6.15 18.62 4.90
N PHE A 25 5.77 17.97 6.00
CA PHE A 25 4.37 17.74 6.39
C PHE A 25 4.11 18.00 7.88
N ARG A 26 2.84 18.28 8.19
CA ARG A 26 2.26 18.12 9.53
C ARG A 26 1.66 16.73 9.63
N LEU A 27 2.19 15.93 10.53
CA LEU A 27 1.90 14.51 10.64
C LEU A 27 1.23 14.19 11.98
N ASP A 28 0.48 13.10 12.02
CA ASP A 28 -0.23 12.71 13.22
C ASP A 28 0.75 12.45 14.38
N PRO A 29 0.43 12.91 15.60
CA PRO A 29 1.36 12.84 16.71
C PRO A 29 1.42 11.43 17.34
N TYR A 30 0.54 10.51 16.96
CA TYR A 30 0.44 9.17 17.54
C TYR A 30 1.46 8.22 16.92
N HIS A 31 1.77 8.41 15.63
CA HIS A 31 2.79 7.66 14.89
C HIS A 31 4.14 8.39 14.81
N SER A 32 4.44 9.31 15.74
CA SER A 32 5.67 10.12 15.72
C SER A 32 6.98 9.32 15.66
N LYS A 33 6.97 8.04 16.11
CA LYS A 33 8.14 7.15 15.99
C LYS A 33 8.35 6.71 14.54
N PHE A 34 7.27 6.34 13.85
CA PHE A 34 7.30 5.97 12.45
C PHE A 34 7.72 7.16 11.59
N TRP A 35 7.11 8.33 11.78
CA TRP A 35 7.45 9.53 11.00
C TRP A 35 8.95 9.90 11.11
N LYS A 36 9.55 9.75 12.29
CA LYS A 36 11.00 9.94 12.47
C LYS A 36 11.86 8.83 11.85
N LYS A 37 11.32 7.63 11.66
CA LYS A 37 12.00 6.54 10.95
C LYS A 37 11.99 6.86 9.44
N ALA A 38 10.83 7.21 8.90
CA ALA A 38 10.68 7.63 7.50
C ALA A 38 11.53 8.85 7.15
N GLU A 39 11.50 9.91 7.96
CA GLU A 39 12.29 11.13 7.75
C GLU A 39 13.81 10.87 7.68
N ARG A 40 14.31 9.83 8.36
CA ARG A 40 15.73 9.46 8.35
C ARG A 40 16.09 8.50 7.21
N GLY A 41 15.19 8.26 6.27
CA GLY A 41 15.37 7.29 5.18
C GLY A 41 15.44 5.84 5.65
N ALA A 42 15.02 5.55 6.89
CA ALA A 42 15.10 4.21 7.47
C ALA A 42 13.81 3.39 7.26
N TRP A 43 12.90 3.86 6.41
CA TRP A 43 11.69 3.16 6.01
C TRP A 43 11.55 3.26 4.50
N GLU A 44 11.79 2.12 3.83
CA GLU A 44 11.55 1.87 2.40
C GLU A 44 11.90 3.05 1.47
N PRO A 45 13.17 3.49 1.43
CA PRO A 45 13.60 4.50 0.47
C PRO A 45 13.26 4.12 -0.99
N GLU A 46 13.36 2.84 -1.33
CA GLU A 46 13.03 2.29 -2.64
C GLU A 46 11.56 2.54 -3.03
N THR A 47 10.63 2.53 -2.08
CA THR A 47 9.21 2.81 -2.33
C THR A 47 9.04 4.22 -2.87
N PHE A 48 9.74 5.20 -2.27
CA PHE A 48 9.69 6.59 -2.74
C PHE A 48 10.40 6.78 -4.08
N GLU A 49 11.47 6.04 -4.36
CA GLU A 49 12.14 6.06 -5.66
C GLU A 49 11.22 5.55 -6.78
N VAL A 50 10.49 4.45 -6.55
CA VAL A 50 9.49 3.93 -7.48
C VAL A 50 8.35 4.94 -7.70
N LEU A 51 7.82 5.52 -6.61
CA LEU A 51 6.78 6.54 -6.69
C LEU A 51 7.26 7.76 -7.50
N GLU A 52 8.47 8.27 -7.23
CA GLU A 52 9.04 9.40 -7.97
C GLU A 52 9.19 9.09 -9.46
N ALA A 53 9.59 7.87 -9.82
CA ALA A 53 9.79 7.46 -11.21
C ALA A 53 8.49 7.33 -12.03
N HIS A 54 7.35 7.07 -11.38
CA HIS A 54 6.10 6.72 -12.06
C HIS A 54 4.92 7.67 -11.82
N LEU A 55 5.05 8.62 -10.89
CA LEU A 55 4.04 9.64 -10.64
C LEU A 55 4.25 10.88 -11.50
N SER A 56 3.14 11.51 -11.87
CA SER A 56 3.13 12.76 -12.65
C SER A 56 1.89 13.59 -12.33
N LYS A 57 2.02 14.91 -12.43
CA LYS A 57 0.91 15.86 -12.19
C LYS A 57 -0.22 15.77 -13.22
N GLU A 58 -0.01 14.99 -14.27
CA GLU A 58 -0.98 14.72 -15.33
C GLU A 58 -1.69 13.37 -15.17
N ARG A 59 -1.24 12.54 -14.22
CA ARG A 59 -1.67 11.15 -14.06
C ARG A 59 -2.19 10.85 -12.65
N ASP A 60 -3.01 9.83 -12.56
CA ASP A 60 -3.58 9.38 -11.30
C ASP A 60 -2.78 8.23 -10.69
N TYR A 61 -2.92 8.06 -9.38
CA TYR A 61 -2.28 7.02 -8.59
C TYR A 61 -3.33 6.24 -7.82
N ILE A 62 -3.17 4.91 -7.73
CA ILE A 62 -3.96 4.05 -6.85
C ILE A 62 -3.04 3.45 -5.77
N ASP A 63 -3.41 3.62 -4.50
CA ASP A 63 -2.73 3.02 -3.34
C ASP A 63 -3.66 2.02 -2.64
N ILE A 64 -3.37 0.73 -2.80
CA ILE A 64 -4.12 -0.35 -2.15
C ILE A 64 -3.35 -0.79 -0.91
N GLY A 65 -3.92 -0.55 0.27
CA GLY A 65 -3.23 -0.70 1.56
C GLY A 65 -2.43 0.55 1.92
N ALA A 66 -3.15 1.66 2.12
CA ALA A 66 -2.54 2.98 2.31
C ALA A 66 -2.03 3.24 3.74
N TRP A 67 -2.46 2.44 4.72
CA TRP A 67 -2.15 2.57 6.13
C TRP A 67 -2.36 4.00 6.64
N ILE A 68 -1.36 4.61 7.30
CA ILE A 68 -1.46 5.99 7.80
C ILE A 68 -1.10 7.06 6.74
N GLY A 69 -0.90 6.65 5.50
CA GLY A 69 -0.71 7.51 4.33
C GLY A 69 0.70 7.98 3.97
N PRO A 70 1.82 7.33 4.33
CA PRO A 70 3.14 7.84 3.94
C PRO A 70 3.31 7.96 2.40
N THR A 71 2.91 6.93 1.65
CA THR A 71 2.93 6.92 0.18
C THR A 71 1.87 7.85 -0.41
N VAL A 72 0.69 7.94 0.22
CA VAL A 72 -0.40 8.83 -0.18
C VAL A 72 0.00 10.31 -0.05
N LEU A 73 0.64 10.71 1.05
CA LEU A 73 1.10 12.08 1.28
C LEU A 73 2.16 12.48 0.24
N PHE A 74 3.13 11.60 0.01
CA PHE A 74 4.16 11.81 -1.01
C PHE A 74 3.55 11.95 -2.41
N ALA A 75 2.59 11.07 -2.73
CA ALA A 75 1.92 11.06 -4.02
C ALA A 75 0.98 12.27 -4.22
N ALA A 76 0.35 12.80 -3.17
CA ALA A 76 -0.51 13.98 -3.29
C ALA A 76 0.23 15.19 -3.88
N ASN A 77 1.53 15.32 -3.57
CA ASN A 77 2.40 16.36 -4.13
C ASN A 77 2.85 16.10 -5.56
N ARG A 78 2.62 14.91 -6.13
CA ARG A 78 3.15 14.50 -7.45
C ARG A 78 2.09 14.06 -8.44
N ALA A 79 1.00 13.45 -8.00
CA ALA A 79 -0.09 12.99 -8.83
C ALA A 79 -1.10 14.10 -9.13
N ARG A 80 -1.88 13.92 -10.21
CA ARG A 80 -3.11 14.66 -10.48
C ARG A 80 -4.15 14.36 -9.41
N HIS A 81 -4.43 13.07 -9.20
CA HIS A 81 -5.36 12.56 -8.20
C HIS A 81 -4.85 11.25 -7.58
N VAL A 82 -5.16 11.01 -6.31
CA VAL A 82 -4.84 9.75 -5.61
C VAL A 82 -6.11 9.07 -5.15
N TRP A 83 -6.29 7.81 -5.53
CA TRP A 83 -7.29 6.90 -4.97
C TRP A 83 -6.59 6.02 -3.95
N CYS A 84 -7.02 6.01 -2.69
CA CYS A 84 -6.39 5.17 -1.69
C CYS A 84 -7.41 4.38 -0.85
N PHE A 85 -7.04 3.15 -0.51
CA PHE A 85 -7.88 2.19 0.18
C PHE A 85 -7.18 1.74 1.47
N GLU A 86 -7.83 1.95 2.61
CA GLU A 86 -7.36 1.49 3.91
C GLU A 86 -8.53 0.99 4.77
N PRO A 87 -8.69 -0.33 4.94
CA PRO A 87 -9.81 -0.90 5.70
C PRO A 87 -9.70 -0.78 7.22
N ASP A 88 -8.49 -0.66 7.81
CA ASP A 88 -8.34 -0.54 9.25
C ASP A 88 -8.84 0.83 9.73
N PRO A 89 -9.87 0.90 10.59
CA PRO A 89 -10.45 2.18 11.00
C PRO A 89 -9.48 3.10 11.77
N ASP A 90 -8.53 2.53 12.52
CA ASP A 90 -7.55 3.31 13.28
C ASP A 90 -6.47 3.88 12.35
N ALA A 91 -6.01 3.10 11.37
CA ALA A 91 -5.09 3.57 10.33
C ALA A 91 -5.75 4.61 9.42
N PHE A 92 -6.98 4.34 8.96
CA PHE A 92 -7.76 5.28 8.14
C PHE A 92 -8.00 6.61 8.85
N ARG A 93 -8.27 6.59 10.16
CA ARG A 93 -8.39 7.82 10.97
C ARG A 93 -7.08 8.61 11.03
N ALA A 94 -5.93 7.93 11.07
CA ALA A 94 -4.63 8.60 11.01
C ALA A 94 -4.35 9.17 9.62
N LEU A 95 -4.62 8.42 8.54
CA LEU A 95 -4.54 8.86 7.15
C LEU A 95 -5.37 10.13 6.91
N THR A 96 -6.66 10.11 7.24
CA THR A 96 -7.56 11.26 7.06
C THR A 96 -7.13 12.48 7.89
N ARG A 97 -6.61 12.27 9.11
CA ARG A 97 -5.99 13.34 9.89
C ARG A 97 -4.78 13.93 9.16
N ASN A 98 -3.90 13.09 8.62
CA ASN A 98 -2.71 13.55 7.90
C ASN A 98 -3.09 14.36 6.65
N LEU A 99 -4.09 13.94 5.88
CA LEU A 99 -4.62 14.70 4.76
C LEU A 99 -5.15 16.07 5.22
N SER A 100 -5.98 16.08 6.27
CA SER A 100 -6.57 17.30 6.83
C SER A 100 -5.53 18.29 7.37
N LEU A 101 -4.50 17.79 8.07
CA LEU A 101 -3.42 18.63 8.64
C LEU A 101 -2.63 19.40 7.57
N ASN A 102 -2.64 18.93 6.33
CA ASN A 102 -1.89 19.51 5.22
C ASN A 102 -2.78 20.14 4.14
N GLY A 103 -4.11 20.17 4.32
CA GLY A 103 -5.04 20.74 3.35
C GLY A 103 -5.03 20.03 1.99
N ILE A 104 -4.73 18.73 1.98
CA ILE A 104 -4.64 17.93 0.76
C ILE A 104 -6.05 17.62 0.25
N GLY A 105 -6.37 18.09 -0.96
CA GLY A 105 -7.70 17.97 -1.58
C GLY A 105 -7.79 17.08 -2.82
N ASN A 106 -6.68 16.59 -3.36
CA ASN A 106 -6.64 15.73 -4.55
C ASN A 106 -6.57 14.23 -4.22
N VAL A 107 -7.11 13.84 -3.06
CA VAL A 107 -7.09 12.45 -2.57
C VAL A 107 -8.51 12.00 -2.28
N SER A 108 -8.90 10.86 -2.85
CA SER A 108 -10.10 10.11 -2.47
C SER A 108 -9.68 8.91 -1.63
N ALA A 109 -9.90 9.00 -0.32
CA ALA A 109 -9.58 7.94 0.64
C ALA A 109 -10.85 7.15 0.99
N LEU A 110 -10.83 5.83 0.78
CA LEU A 110 -11.96 4.94 1.02
C LEU A 110 -11.64 3.97 2.18
N PRO A 111 -12.49 3.90 3.23
CA PRO A 111 -12.29 3.02 4.38
C PRO A 111 -12.78 1.59 4.09
N VAL A 112 -12.29 1.00 3.00
CA VAL A 112 -12.74 -0.31 2.51
C VAL A 112 -11.54 -1.16 2.08
N ALA A 113 -11.68 -2.47 2.20
CA ALA A 113 -10.77 -3.40 1.57
C ALA A 113 -11.25 -3.69 0.14
N LEU A 114 -10.36 -3.59 -0.84
CA LEU A 114 -10.68 -4.10 -2.17
C LEU A 114 -10.73 -5.62 -2.15
N SER A 115 -11.74 -6.20 -2.80
CA SER A 115 -11.92 -7.65 -2.91
C SER A 115 -12.64 -8.02 -4.21
N ASN A 116 -13.08 -9.27 -4.33
CA ASN A 116 -13.91 -9.71 -5.45
C ASN A 116 -15.38 -9.29 -5.34
N THR A 117 -15.88 -8.94 -4.15
CA THR A 117 -17.30 -8.67 -3.89
C THR A 117 -17.50 -7.59 -2.83
N ALA A 118 -18.58 -6.81 -2.96
CA ALA A 118 -18.99 -5.89 -1.91
C ALA A 118 -19.57 -6.65 -0.71
N GLY A 119 -19.26 -6.21 0.51
CA GLY A 119 -19.73 -6.90 1.71
C GLY A 119 -18.96 -6.53 2.98
N VAL A 120 -18.85 -7.49 3.88
CA VAL A 120 -18.11 -7.38 5.13
C VAL A 120 -17.14 -8.55 5.23
N ALA A 121 -15.88 -8.25 5.51
CA ALA A 121 -14.86 -9.24 5.81
C ALA A 121 -14.29 -9.00 7.21
N ARG A 122 -13.68 -10.03 7.80
CA ARG A 122 -13.00 -9.92 9.08
C ARG A 122 -11.51 -9.78 8.88
N MET A 123 -10.90 -8.82 9.57
CA MET A 123 -9.50 -8.46 9.43
C MET A 123 -8.82 -8.42 10.80
N ALA A 124 -7.59 -8.92 10.92
CA ALA A 124 -6.82 -8.78 12.15
C ALA A 124 -5.33 -8.56 11.87
N SER A 125 -4.61 -8.04 12.85
CA SER A 125 -3.17 -7.79 12.73
C SER A 125 -2.35 -9.04 13.03
N PHE A 126 -1.29 -9.27 12.25
CA PHE A 126 -0.30 -10.32 12.54
C PHE A 126 0.45 -10.09 13.87
N ARG A 127 0.33 -8.90 14.47
CA ARG A 127 0.94 -8.53 15.77
C ARG A 127 -0.07 -8.31 16.90
N GLY A 128 -1.36 -8.56 16.65
CA GLY A 128 -2.41 -8.53 17.69
C GLY A 128 -2.87 -7.12 18.12
N GLY A 129 -2.73 -6.11 17.25
CA GLY A 129 -3.19 -4.75 17.53
C GLY A 129 -3.73 -4.03 16.29
N ARG A 130 -4.83 -3.29 16.45
CA ARG A 130 -5.46 -2.47 15.40
C ARG A 130 -4.59 -1.28 15.01
N GLY A 131 -4.69 -0.82 13.75
CA GLY A 131 -3.94 0.30 13.21
C GLY A 131 -2.46 0.03 12.91
N ASP A 132 -2.02 -1.24 13.03
CA ASP A 132 -0.66 -1.64 12.65
C ASP A 132 -0.54 -1.79 11.14
N SER A 133 0.68 -1.62 10.61
CA SER A 133 0.95 -1.78 9.18
C SER A 133 0.72 -3.21 8.69
N MET A 134 0.68 -4.19 9.61
CA MET A 134 0.54 -5.63 9.32
C MET A 134 -0.90 -6.15 9.49
N THR A 135 -1.90 -5.31 9.23
CA THR A 135 -3.31 -5.70 9.37
C THR A 135 -3.79 -6.40 8.09
N SER A 136 -4.37 -7.61 8.20
CA SER A 136 -4.64 -8.47 7.04
C SER A 136 -5.95 -9.23 7.13
N LEU A 137 -6.60 -9.42 5.97
CA LEU A 137 -7.82 -10.22 5.82
C LEU A 137 -7.58 -11.72 6.02
N LEU A 138 -6.32 -12.17 5.95
CA LEU A 138 -5.95 -13.57 6.15
C LEU A 138 -6.13 -14.05 7.60
N LYS A 139 -6.39 -13.13 8.54
CA LYS A 139 -6.58 -13.42 9.98
C LYS A 139 -8.04 -13.26 10.44
N ALA A 140 -9.00 -13.52 9.56
CA ALA A 140 -10.44 -13.43 9.83
C ALA A 140 -10.94 -14.17 11.10
N ASN A 141 -10.24 -15.22 11.54
CA ASN A 141 -10.60 -16.04 12.70
C ASN A 141 -9.91 -15.62 14.02
N ALA A 142 -9.10 -14.55 14.03
CA ALA A 142 -8.46 -14.08 15.24
C ALA A 142 -9.49 -13.46 16.21
N ALA A 143 -9.26 -13.59 17.52
CA ALA A 143 -10.18 -13.10 18.55
C ALA A 143 -10.34 -11.57 18.55
N ASP A 144 -9.32 -10.85 18.07
CA ASP A 144 -9.27 -9.40 17.93
C ASP A 144 -9.71 -8.90 16.54
N ALA A 145 -10.17 -9.80 15.65
CA ALA A 145 -10.57 -9.45 14.29
C ALA A 145 -11.75 -8.46 14.26
N VAL A 146 -11.60 -7.43 13.44
CA VAL A 146 -12.61 -6.39 13.19
C VAL A 146 -13.34 -6.64 11.88
N ASP A 147 -14.61 -6.28 11.87
CA ASP A 147 -15.41 -6.23 10.66
C ASP A 147 -15.03 -4.98 9.86
N VAL A 148 -14.69 -5.18 8.59
CA VAL A 148 -14.37 -4.13 7.65
C VAL A 148 -15.22 -4.25 6.40
N ALA A 149 -15.61 -3.11 5.83
CA ALA A 149 -16.33 -3.10 4.57
C ALA A 149 -15.41 -3.53 3.44
N THR A 150 -15.93 -4.34 2.51
CA THR A 150 -15.26 -4.68 1.27
C THR A 150 -15.95 -4.03 0.09
N LEU A 151 -15.15 -3.69 -0.93
CA LEU A 151 -15.62 -3.18 -2.21
C LEU A 151 -15.06 -4.08 -3.33
N GLY A 152 -15.94 -4.54 -4.23
CA GLY A 152 -15.50 -5.28 -5.41
C GLY A 152 -14.65 -4.40 -6.32
N TRP A 153 -13.49 -4.89 -6.77
CA TRP A 153 -12.65 -4.13 -7.72
C TRP A 153 -13.43 -3.71 -8.97
N ASN A 154 -14.20 -4.64 -9.54
CA ASN A 154 -14.99 -4.37 -10.74
C ASN A 154 -16.09 -3.33 -10.50
N ASP A 155 -16.68 -3.31 -9.29
CA ASP A 155 -17.67 -2.29 -8.92
C ASP A 155 -17.02 -0.89 -8.86
N PHE A 156 -15.83 -0.81 -8.26
CA PHE A 156 -15.05 0.43 -8.19
C PHE A 156 -14.62 0.91 -9.58
N ALA A 157 -13.97 0.04 -10.36
CA ALA A 157 -13.44 0.36 -11.68
C ALA A 157 -14.55 0.67 -12.70
N GLY A 158 -15.73 0.04 -12.58
CA GLY A 158 -16.88 0.31 -13.44
C GLY A 158 -17.56 1.66 -13.17
N GLN A 159 -17.38 2.23 -11.97
CA GLN A 159 -18.00 3.50 -11.56
C GLN A 159 -17.03 4.69 -11.55
N THR A 160 -15.75 4.44 -11.80
CA THR A 160 -14.69 5.44 -11.68
C THR A 160 -13.89 5.51 -12.97
N ASN A 161 -13.63 6.73 -13.48
CA ASN A 161 -12.75 6.86 -14.63
C ASN A 161 -11.27 6.69 -14.21
N LEU A 162 -10.72 5.51 -14.48
CA LEU A 162 -9.33 5.16 -14.16
C LEU A 162 -8.38 5.30 -15.37
N SER A 163 -8.81 5.90 -16.48
CA SER A 163 -8.02 5.95 -17.72
C SER A 163 -6.70 6.74 -17.61
N ALA A 164 -6.57 7.58 -16.57
CA ALA A 164 -5.39 8.40 -16.33
C ALA A 164 -4.41 7.79 -15.32
N VAL A 165 -4.73 6.62 -14.75
CA VAL A 165 -3.87 5.97 -13.75
C VAL A 165 -2.56 5.52 -14.40
N SER A 166 -1.43 6.02 -13.90
CA SER A 166 -0.10 5.61 -14.36
C SER A 166 0.60 4.63 -13.42
N LEU A 167 0.18 4.58 -12.15
CA LEU A 167 0.77 3.72 -11.14
C LEU A 167 -0.31 3.15 -10.23
N VAL A 168 -0.21 1.85 -9.97
CA VAL A 168 -0.94 1.16 -8.89
C VAL A 168 0.09 0.58 -7.92
N LYS A 169 -0.02 0.92 -6.63
CA LYS A 169 0.67 0.23 -5.54
C LYS A 169 -0.29 -0.76 -4.90
N MET A 170 0.16 -1.97 -4.62
CA MET A 170 -0.56 -2.94 -3.80
C MET A 170 0.36 -3.49 -2.70
N ASP A 171 -0.04 -3.22 -1.46
CA ASP A 171 0.62 -3.75 -0.27
C ASP A 171 -0.44 -4.05 0.80
N ILE A 172 -0.91 -5.30 0.83
CA ILE A 172 -2.09 -5.70 1.63
C ILE A 172 -1.85 -6.99 2.42
N GLU A 173 -0.59 -7.23 2.79
CA GLU A 173 -0.21 -8.22 3.81
C GLU A 173 -0.76 -9.63 3.53
N GLY A 174 -0.62 -10.11 2.29
CA GLY A 174 -0.93 -11.46 1.83
C GLY A 174 -2.25 -11.60 1.08
N ALA A 175 -3.14 -10.61 1.15
CA ALA A 175 -4.39 -10.66 0.38
C ALA A 175 -4.17 -10.44 -1.13
N GLU A 176 -2.97 -10.04 -1.56
CA GLU A 176 -2.63 -9.80 -2.97
C GLU A 176 -2.84 -11.03 -3.87
N PHE A 177 -2.61 -12.24 -3.36
CA PHE A 177 -2.82 -13.49 -4.12
C PHE A 177 -4.30 -13.71 -4.50
N PHE A 178 -5.22 -13.12 -3.74
CA PHE A 178 -6.67 -13.22 -3.99
C PHE A 178 -7.20 -12.01 -4.76
N LEU A 179 -6.65 -10.83 -4.52
CA LEU A 179 -7.11 -9.59 -5.16
C LEU A 179 -6.57 -9.47 -6.59
N LEU A 180 -5.30 -9.79 -6.83
CA LEU A 180 -4.63 -9.63 -8.13
C LEU A 180 -5.44 -10.21 -9.31
N PRO A 181 -5.98 -11.44 -9.26
CA PRO A 181 -6.77 -11.99 -10.37
C PRO A 181 -7.97 -11.11 -10.76
N THR A 182 -8.56 -10.38 -9.81
CA THR A 182 -9.71 -9.51 -10.08
C THR A 182 -9.32 -8.24 -10.83
N LEU A 183 -8.07 -7.78 -10.70
CA LEU A 183 -7.56 -6.60 -11.40
C LEU A 183 -7.08 -6.91 -12.82
N LEU A 184 -6.93 -8.19 -13.17
CA LEU A 184 -6.15 -8.63 -14.33
C LEU A 184 -6.65 -8.02 -15.65
N GLU A 185 -7.95 -8.07 -15.89
CA GLU A 185 -8.55 -7.52 -17.12
C GLU A 185 -8.24 -6.02 -17.27
N TRP A 186 -8.39 -5.26 -16.18
CA TRP A 186 -8.11 -3.84 -16.18
C TRP A 186 -6.62 -3.54 -16.36
N LEU A 187 -5.73 -4.28 -15.67
CA LEU A 187 -4.28 -4.14 -15.81
C LEU A 187 -3.81 -4.46 -17.23
N GLN A 188 -4.36 -5.50 -17.87
CA GLN A 188 -4.04 -5.87 -19.25
C GLN A 188 -4.44 -4.78 -20.25
N ALA A 189 -5.60 -4.16 -20.04
CA ALA A 189 -6.14 -3.13 -20.91
C ALA A 189 -5.41 -1.78 -20.76
N HIS A 190 -5.08 -1.36 -19.53
CA HIS A 190 -4.56 -0.02 -19.24
C HIS A 190 -3.04 0.02 -19.05
N ARG A 191 -2.44 -1.09 -18.61
CA ARG A 191 -1.00 -1.26 -18.38
C ARG A 191 -0.34 -0.10 -17.60
N PRO A 192 -0.90 0.36 -16.46
CA PRO A 192 -0.14 1.24 -15.57
C PRO A 192 1.10 0.50 -15.08
N ALA A 193 2.10 1.22 -14.57
CA ALA A 193 3.10 0.57 -13.73
C ALA A 193 2.38 -0.06 -12.52
N PHE A 194 2.80 -1.26 -12.14
CA PHE A 194 2.22 -1.98 -11.01
C PHE A 194 3.32 -2.30 -10.01
N TYR A 195 3.27 -1.64 -8.86
CA TYR A 195 4.18 -1.86 -7.75
C TYR A 195 3.53 -2.78 -6.71
N LEU A 196 3.98 -4.03 -6.65
CA LEU A 196 3.36 -5.09 -5.87
C LEU A 196 4.29 -5.58 -4.77
N SER A 197 3.91 -5.40 -3.51
CA SER A 197 4.51 -6.08 -2.36
C SER A 197 3.93 -7.48 -2.21
N THR A 198 4.79 -8.49 -2.16
CA THR A 198 4.41 -9.90 -2.02
C THR A 198 4.76 -10.43 -0.63
N HIS A 199 3.82 -11.15 -0.02
CA HIS A 199 3.92 -11.70 1.33
C HIS A 199 3.82 -13.22 1.31
N ALA A 200 4.63 -13.86 0.44
CA ALA A 200 4.73 -15.31 0.35
C ALA A 200 4.94 -16.01 1.72
N PRO A 201 5.66 -15.43 2.71
CA PRO A 201 5.80 -16.03 4.04
C PRO A 201 4.49 -16.31 4.78
N TYR A 202 3.39 -15.63 4.43
CA TYR A 202 2.08 -15.90 5.02
C TYR A 202 1.36 -17.11 4.42
N LEU A 203 1.82 -17.61 3.27
CA LEU A 203 1.36 -18.86 2.69
C LEU A 203 2.11 -20.06 3.31
N ALA A 204 1.48 -21.24 3.27
CA ALA A 204 2.15 -22.49 3.61
C ALA A 204 3.37 -22.73 2.70
N GLU A 205 4.46 -23.24 3.27
CA GLU A 205 5.78 -23.30 2.61
C GLU A 205 5.74 -24.09 1.29
N ASP A 206 4.98 -25.19 1.27
CA ASP A 206 4.81 -26.10 0.14
C ASP A 206 4.11 -25.46 -1.06
N VAL A 207 3.27 -24.45 -0.85
CA VAL A 207 2.52 -23.78 -1.94
C VAL A 207 3.15 -22.46 -2.39
N ARG A 208 4.14 -21.91 -1.67
CA ARG A 208 4.70 -20.56 -1.97
C ARG A 208 5.21 -20.45 -3.40
N ARG A 209 5.98 -21.45 -3.85
CA ARG A 209 6.57 -21.47 -5.19
C ARG A 209 5.50 -21.49 -6.27
N GLU A 210 4.46 -22.29 -6.08
CA GLU A 210 3.34 -22.37 -7.02
C GLU A 210 2.61 -21.02 -7.11
N LYS A 211 2.27 -20.43 -5.96
CA LYS A 211 1.54 -19.15 -5.90
C LYS A 211 2.34 -17.97 -6.43
N MET A 212 3.62 -17.88 -6.12
CA MET A 212 4.47 -16.85 -6.72
C MET A 212 4.69 -17.07 -8.23
N GLY A 213 4.77 -18.33 -8.67
CA GLY A 213 4.78 -18.67 -10.10
C GLY A 213 3.47 -18.30 -10.80
N GLU A 214 2.33 -18.41 -10.13
CA GLU A 214 1.03 -17.94 -10.61
C GLU A 214 1.04 -16.41 -10.79
N VAL A 215 1.52 -15.64 -9.81
CA VAL A 215 1.68 -14.18 -9.94
C VAL A 215 2.54 -13.82 -11.16
N ALA A 216 3.68 -14.49 -11.33
CA ALA A 216 4.56 -14.25 -12.48
C ALA A 216 3.86 -14.52 -13.83
N ARG A 217 3.05 -15.60 -13.91
CA ARG A 217 2.27 -15.92 -15.13
C ARG A 217 1.16 -14.91 -15.39
N LEU A 218 0.41 -14.53 -14.37
CA LEU A 218 -0.69 -13.56 -14.50
C LEU A 218 -0.18 -12.21 -15.00
N LEU A 219 1.00 -11.78 -14.54
CA LEU A 219 1.59 -10.49 -14.89
C LEU A 219 2.57 -10.55 -16.08
N ALA A 220 2.70 -11.70 -16.76
CA ALA A 220 3.64 -11.90 -17.87
C ALA A 220 3.35 -11.04 -19.12
N PHE A 221 2.19 -10.37 -19.17
CA PHE A 221 1.89 -9.39 -20.22
C PHE A 221 2.66 -8.08 -20.06
N TYR A 222 3.24 -7.81 -18.89
CA TYR A 222 4.23 -6.75 -18.73
C TYR A 222 5.57 -7.22 -19.32
N PRO A 223 6.28 -6.38 -20.10
CA PRO A 223 7.55 -6.76 -20.70
C PRO A 223 8.71 -6.79 -19.69
N ARG A 224 8.59 -6.08 -18.57
CA ARG A 224 9.63 -6.01 -17.54
C ARG A 224 9.04 -6.12 -16.14
N VAL A 225 9.78 -6.81 -15.28
CA VAL A 225 9.63 -6.77 -13.83
C VAL A 225 10.99 -6.51 -13.20
N THR A 226 11.00 -5.66 -12.16
CA THR A 226 12.19 -5.28 -11.41
C THR A 226 11.93 -5.50 -9.92
N ASP A 227 12.84 -6.16 -9.21
CA ASP A 227 12.83 -6.18 -7.74
C ASP A 227 13.22 -4.78 -7.24
N SER A 228 12.34 -4.11 -6.50
CA SER A 228 12.53 -2.69 -6.16
C SER A 228 13.73 -2.45 -5.23
N ARG A 229 14.13 -3.46 -4.46
CA ARG A 229 15.21 -3.36 -3.48
C ARG A 229 16.58 -3.65 -4.09
N THR A 230 16.65 -4.58 -5.04
CA THR A 230 17.92 -5.03 -5.64
C THR A 230 18.17 -4.47 -7.04
N GLY A 231 17.15 -3.94 -7.70
CA GLY A 231 17.22 -3.50 -9.10
C GLY A 231 17.37 -4.64 -10.11
N ARG A 232 17.37 -5.90 -9.67
CA ARG A 232 17.42 -7.06 -10.57
C ARG A 232 16.14 -7.14 -11.38
N THR A 233 16.25 -7.63 -12.62
CA THR A 233 15.11 -7.73 -13.52
C THR A 233 14.83 -9.17 -13.97
N GLY A 234 13.57 -9.47 -14.22
CA GLY A 234 13.12 -10.73 -14.81
C GLY A 234 12.11 -11.51 -13.96
N PHE A 235 11.18 -12.19 -14.62
CA PHE A 235 10.08 -12.92 -13.96
C PHE A 235 10.55 -14.11 -13.11
N HIS A 236 11.73 -14.66 -13.37
CA HIS A 236 12.32 -15.74 -12.57
C HIS A 236 12.49 -15.34 -11.09
N LEU A 237 12.71 -14.04 -10.82
CA LEU A 237 12.92 -13.49 -9.48
C LEU A 237 11.78 -13.81 -8.51
N LEU A 238 10.52 -13.85 -8.99
CA LEU A 238 9.37 -14.17 -8.14
C LEU A 238 9.43 -15.59 -7.54
N THR A 239 10.19 -16.49 -8.16
CA THR A 239 10.30 -17.88 -7.71
C THR A 239 11.66 -18.21 -7.07
N GLU A 240 12.51 -17.21 -6.88
CA GLU A 240 13.79 -17.37 -6.18
C GLU A 240 13.58 -17.48 -4.66
N PRO A 241 14.50 -18.14 -3.93
CA PRO A 241 14.38 -18.33 -2.48
C PRO A 241 14.06 -17.06 -1.70
N GLU A 242 14.64 -15.93 -2.11
CA GLU A 242 14.41 -14.62 -1.51
C GLU A 242 12.93 -14.26 -1.54
N ALA A 243 12.29 -14.31 -2.72
CA ALA A 243 10.88 -14.00 -2.92
C ALA A 243 9.92 -14.98 -2.23
N LEU A 244 10.36 -16.22 -2.00
CA LEU A 244 9.56 -17.25 -1.32
C LEU A 244 9.64 -17.17 0.22
N THR A 245 10.65 -16.50 0.76
CA THR A 245 10.92 -16.48 2.21
C THR A 245 10.95 -15.07 2.80
N GLY A 246 10.97 -14.03 1.97
CA GLY A 246 10.91 -12.64 2.37
C GLY A 246 9.65 -11.91 1.93
N PHE A 247 9.62 -10.62 2.22
CA PHE A 247 8.57 -9.68 1.82
C PHE A 247 9.14 -8.78 0.71
N GLN A 248 9.19 -9.30 -0.51
CA GLN A 248 9.76 -8.59 -1.66
C GLN A 248 8.69 -7.81 -2.41
N SER A 249 9.09 -6.63 -2.89
CA SER A 249 8.25 -5.80 -3.73
C SER A 249 8.83 -5.71 -5.14
N PHE A 250 7.94 -5.77 -6.13
CA PHE A 250 8.29 -5.84 -7.54
C PHE A 250 7.55 -4.76 -8.33
N VAL A 251 8.24 -4.14 -9.28
CA VAL A 251 7.66 -3.17 -10.22
C VAL A 251 7.49 -3.83 -11.58
N PHE A 252 6.25 -3.94 -12.04
CA PHE A 252 5.91 -4.41 -13.38
C PHE A 252 5.56 -3.21 -14.27
N HIS A 253 6.20 -3.06 -15.42
CA HIS A 253 6.01 -1.88 -16.26
C HIS A 253 6.36 -2.12 -17.73
N SER A 254 5.86 -1.25 -18.63
CA SER A 254 6.01 -1.38 -20.08
C SER A 254 7.26 -0.70 -20.68
N ALA A 255 7.84 0.29 -19.98
CA ALA A 255 9.09 0.97 -20.31
C ALA A 255 9.69 1.53 -19.03
#